data_AF-A0A9E6UHH9-F1
#
_entry.id   AF-A0A9E6UHH9-F1
#
_cell.length_a   1.000
_cell.length_b   1.000
_cell.length_c   1.000
_cell.angle_alpha   90.00
_cell.angle_beta   90.00
_cell.angle_gamma   90.00
#
_symmetry.space_group_name_H-M   'P 1'
#
loop_
_entity.id
_entity.type
_entity.pdbx_description
1 polymer ?
#
loop_
_entity_poly.entity_id
_entity_poly.type
_entity_poly.pdbx_seq_one_letter_code
_entity_poly.pdbx_strand_id
1 'polypeptide(L)'
;MKKIALAAATALFALSACADSTDASEDAVADTVEVPADEAMADVPAPVEDADAMNDEAAEEEIEAAEATAEEAADAAQDTVDDVLSAAEAAGQARDIAAEAE
;
A
#
# COMPACT_ATOMS: atom_id res chain seq x y z
N MET A 1 -32.14 44.77 5.48
CA MET A 1 -32.90 43.94 4.52
C MET A 1 -33.35 42.66 5.22
N LYS A 2 -34.57 42.65 5.76
CA LYS A 2 -35.14 41.59 6.65
C LYS A 2 -35.64 40.34 5.89
N LYS A 3 -35.08 40.04 4.71
CA LYS A 3 -35.67 39.06 3.76
C LYS A 3 -35.03 37.66 3.79
N ILE A 4 -33.98 37.45 4.58
CA ILE A 4 -33.28 36.15 4.65
C ILE A 4 -33.93 35.19 5.68
N ALA A 5 -34.92 35.64 6.45
CA ALA A 5 -35.58 34.80 7.45
C ALA A 5 -36.58 33.78 6.86
N LEU A 6 -37.04 33.96 5.62
CA LEU A 6 -38.10 33.11 5.05
C LEU A 6 -37.57 31.86 4.33
N ALA A 7 -36.33 31.90 3.82
CA ALA A 7 -35.72 30.77 3.11
C ALA A 7 -35.17 29.67 4.03
N ALA A 8 -34.83 30.02 5.29
CA ALA A 8 -34.39 29.05 6.29
C ALA A 8 -35.53 28.14 6.78
N ALA A 9 -36.77 28.65 6.76
CA ALA A 9 -37.95 27.89 7.18
C ALA A 9 -38.22 26.69 6.25
N THR A 10 -38.04 26.86 4.93
CA THR A 10 -38.23 25.77 3.96
C THR A 10 -37.15 24.71 4.03
N ALA A 11 -35.91 25.08 4.42
CA ALA A 11 -34.82 24.13 4.65
C ALA A 11 -35.06 23.27 5.91
N LEU A 12 -35.70 23.83 6.94
CA LEU A 12 -36.10 23.10 8.14
C LEU A 12 -37.20 22.06 7.88
N PHE A 13 -38.17 22.36 6.98
CA PHE A 13 -39.19 21.38 6.57
C PHE A 13 -38.65 20.28 5.64
N ALA A 14 -37.59 20.56 4.86
CA ALA A 14 -36.90 19.54 4.09
C ALA A 14 -36.04 18.61 4.97
N LEU A 15 -35.46 19.14 6.06
CA LEU A 15 -34.74 18.33 7.04
C LEU A 15 -35.69 17.53 7.94
N SER A 16 -36.88 18.04 8.29
CA SER A 16 -37.86 17.27 9.07
C SER A 16 -38.49 16.12 8.27
N ALA A 17 -38.49 16.20 6.94
CA ALA A 17 -38.90 15.09 6.06
C ALA A 17 -37.79 14.04 5.88
N CYS A 18 -36.55 14.35 6.26
CA CYS A 18 -35.44 13.39 6.33
C CYS A 18 -35.14 12.95 7.79
N ALA A 19 -35.66 13.67 8.79
CA ALA A 19 -35.53 13.32 10.21
C ALA A 19 -36.46 12.16 10.62
N ASP A 20 -37.47 11.85 9.80
CA ASP A 20 -38.31 10.65 9.94
C ASP A 20 -37.54 9.36 9.56
N SER A 21 -36.37 9.47 8.91
CA SER A 21 -35.52 8.31 8.59
C SER A 21 -34.51 7.96 9.69
N THR A 22 -34.56 8.61 10.86
CA THR A 22 -33.63 8.27 11.95
C THR A 22 -33.95 6.93 12.63
N ASP A 23 -35.13 6.37 12.35
CA ASP A 23 -35.58 5.07 12.83
C ASP A 23 -35.54 3.97 11.75
N ALA A 24 -34.97 4.26 10.57
CA ALA A 24 -34.75 3.23 9.55
C ALA A 24 -33.73 2.16 9.97
N SER A 25 -33.12 2.28 11.16
CA SER A 25 -32.23 1.28 11.74
C SER A 25 -32.96 0.16 12.48
N GLU A 26 -34.19 0.37 12.99
CA GLU A 26 -34.94 -0.68 13.70
C GLU A 26 -35.65 -1.64 12.73
N ASP A 27 -36.07 -1.16 11.55
CA ASP A 27 -36.72 -2.00 10.52
C ASP A 27 -35.70 -2.63 9.54
N ALA A 28 -34.42 -2.28 9.68
CA ALA A 28 -33.30 -2.89 8.97
C ALA A 28 -32.33 -3.53 9.98
N VAL A 29 -32.86 -4.29 10.95
CA VAL A 29 -32.09 -5.40 11.51
C VAL A 29 -31.88 -6.35 10.33
N ALA A 30 -30.70 -6.29 9.74
CA ALA A 30 -30.36 -7.21 8.67
C ALA A 30 -30.47 -8.63 9.25
N ASP A 31 -31.52 -9.37 8.88
CA ASP A 31 -31.71 -10.80 9.19
C ASP A 31 -30.61 -11.70 8.57
N THR A 32 -29.53 -11.10 8.05
CA THR A 32 -28.41 -11.76 7.38
C THR A 32 -27.17 -11.87 8.27
N VAL A 33 -27.21 -11.45 9.55
CA VAL A 33 -26.05 -11.56 10.46
C VAL A 33 -25.97 -12.92 11.16
N GLU A 34 -27.06 -13.69 11.18
CA GLU A 34 -27.14 -14.96 11.91
C GLU A 34 -26.96 -16.22 11.07
N VAL A 35 -26.58 -16.12 9.78
CA VAL A 35 -26.17 -17.33 9.04
C VAL A 35 -24.84 -17.80 9.61
N PRO A 36 -24.77 -18.97 10.30
CA PRO A 36 -23.51 -19.46 10.83
C PRO A 36 -22.49 -19.58 9.69
N ALA A 37 -21.21 -19.31 9.97
CA ALA A 37 -20.17 -19.36 8.94
C ALA A 37 -20.18 -20.67 8.15
N ASP A 38 -20.53 -21.78 8.80
CA ASP A 38 -20.67 -23.10 8.17
C ASP A 38 -21.82 -23.18 7.17
N GLU A 39 -22.93 -22.48 7.39
CA GLU A 39 -24.08 -22.42 6.47
C GLU A 39 -23.79 -21.49 5.29
N ALA A 40 -23.05 -20.40 5.51
CA ALA A 40 -22.56 -19.53 4.44
C ALA A 40 -21.52 -20.21 3.53
N MET A 41 -20.76 -21.16 4.09
CA MET A 41 -19.72 -21.92 3.38
C MET A 41 -20.20 -23.28 2.86
N ALA A 42 -21.47 -23.66 3.11
CA ALA A 42 -22.00 -25.00 2.82
C ALA A 42 -21.93 -25.38 1.32
N ASP A 43 -22.09 -24.39 0.44
CA ASP A 43 -22.06 -24.57 -1.02
C ASP A 43 -20.72 -24.12 -1.64
N VAL A 44 -19.70 -23.82 -0.84
CA VAL A 44 -18.38 -23.48 -1.36
C VAL A 44 -17.67 -24.76 -1.80
N PRO A 45 -17.27 -24.87 -3.08
CA PRO A 45 -16.54 -26.04 -3.54
C PRO A 45 -15.24 -26.20 -2.78
N ALA A 46 -14.80 -27.45 -2.60
CA ALA A 46 -13.48 -27.73 -2.05
C ALA A 46 -12.40 -26.97 -2.85
N PRO A 47 -11.34 -26.46 -2.21
CA PRO A 47 -10.19 -25.92 -2.91
C PRO A 47 -9.72 -26.93 -3.96
N VAL A 48 -9.55 -26.46 -5.20
CA VAL A 48 -8.95 -27.27 -6.26
C VAL A 48 -7.45 -27.30 -6.04
N GLU A 49 -6.85 -28.49 -6.17
CA GLU A 49 -5.39 -28.62 -6.15
C GLU A 49 -4.82 -27.93 -7.39
N ASP A 50 -3.94 -26.96 -7.16
CA ASP A 50 -3.13 -26.33 -8.20
C ASP A 50 -1.79 -27.05 -8.26
N ALA A 51 -1.62 -27.88 -9.29
CA ALA A 51 -0.39 -28.65 -9.50
C ALA A 51 0.81 -27.75 -9.82
N ASP A 52 0.57 -26.55 -10.37
CA ASP A 52 1.60 -25.59 -10.71
C ASP A 52 2.02 -24.77 -9.48
N ALA A 53 1.15 -24.64 -8.48
CA ALA A 53 1.48 -23.98 -7.20
C ALA A 53 2.50 -24.73 -6.34
N MET A 54 2.78 -26.01 -6.64
CA MET A 54 3.73 -26.86 -5.92
C MET A 54 4.96 -27.21 -6.78
N ASN A 55 5.30 -26.36 -7.75
CA ASN A 55 6.48 -26.55 -8.57
C ASN A 55 7.73 -25.96 -7.90
N ASP A 56 8.33 -26.76 -7.02
CA ASP A 56 9.54 -26.40 -6.27
C ASP A 56 10.70 -26.03 -7.20
N GLU A 57 10.84 -26.70 -8.35
CA GLU A 57 11.94 -26.46 -9.30
C GLU A 57 11.83 -25.08 -9.97
N ALA A 58 10.61 -24.63 -10.30
CA ALA A 58 10.38 -23.29 -10.84
C ALA A 58 10.64 -22.21 -9.77
N ALA A 59 10.29 -22.48 -8.51
CA ALA A 59 10.57 -21.56 -7.40
C ALA A 59 12.08 -21.46 -7.13
N GLU A 60 12.82 -22.56 -7.17
CA GLU A 60 14.27 -22.58 -7.03
C GLU A 60 14.96 -21.79 -8.16
N GLU A 61 14.54 -21.98 -9.41
CA GLU A 61 15.09 -21.24 -10.57
C GLU A 61 14.87 -19.72 -10.45
N GLU A 62 13.68 -19.29 -9.98
CA GLU A 62 13.40 -17.87 -9.73
C GLU A 62 14.25 -17.30 -8.58
N ILE A 63 14.47 -18.08 -7.52
CA ILE A 63 15.30 -17.67 -6.38
C ILE A 63 16.76 -17.52 -6.81
N GLU A 64 17.31 -18.49 -7.55
CA GLU A 64 18.69 -18.43 -8.05
C GLU A 64 18.90 -17.23 -8.97
N ALA A 65 17.94 -16.96 -9.87
CA ALA A 65 18.01 -15.80 -10.75
C ALA A 65 17.96 -14.48 -9.97
N ALA A 66 17.14 -14.41 -8.92
CA ALA A 66 17.05 -13.25 -8.05
C ALA A 66 18.35 -13.03 -7.25
N GLU A 67 18.96 -14.10 -6.75
CA GLU A 67 20.22 -14.07 -6.01
C GLU A 67 21.37 -13.57 -6.89
N ALA A 68 21.52 -14.14 -8.10
CA ALA A 68 22.53 -13.69 -9.05
C ALA A 68 22.39 -12.19 -9.40
N THR A 69 21.15 -11.72 -9.59
CA THR A 69 20.88 -10.30 -9.87
C THR A 69 21.23 -9.42 -8.66
N ALA A 70 20.94 -9.88 -7.44
CA ALA A 70 21.25 -9.15 -6.22
C ALA A 70 22.76 -9.07 -5.96
N GLU A 71 23.50 -10.14 -6.23
CA GLU A 71 24.97 -10.16 -6.14
C GLU A 71 25.60 -9.17 -7.13
N GLU A 72 25.20 -9.20 -8.40
CA GLU A 72 25.71 -8.25 -9.41
C GLU A 72 25.42 -6.79 -9.00
N ALA A 73 24.22 -6.52 -8.49
CA ALA A 73 23.86 -5.19 -8.02
C ALA A 73 24.68 -4.75 -6.80
N ALA A 74 24.99 -5.68 -5.89
CA ALA A 74 25.82 -5.40 -4.71
C ALA A 74 27.27 -5.08 -5.11
N ASP A 75 27.85 -5.87 -6.01
CA ASP A 75 29.20 -5.65 -6.53
C ASP A 75 29.30 -4.29 -7.23
N ALA A 76 28.34 -3.97 -8.11
CA ALA A 76 28.31 -2.67 -8.80
C ALA A 76 28.16 -1.48 -7.83
N ALA A 77 27.40 -1.66 -6.76
CA ALA A 77 27.26 -0.64 -5.72
C ALA A 77 28.57 -0.45 -4.93
N GLN A 78 29.27 -1.54 -4.62
CA GLN A 78 30.57 -1.47 -3.94
C GLN A 78 31.61 -0.77 -4.82
N ASP A 79 31.73 -1.15 -6.09
CA ASP A 79 32.64 -0.51 -7.05
C ASP A 79 32.39 1.01 -7.15
N THR A 80 31.10 1.40 -7.20
CA THR A 80 30.72 2.82 -7.22
C THR A 80 31.16 3.56 -5.97
N VAL A 81 31.02 2.95 -4.79
CA VAL A 81 31.46 3.56 -3.53
C VAL A 81 32.98 3.71 -3.50
N ASP A 82 33.70 2.68 -3.92
CA ASP A 82 35.17 2.69 -3.94
C ASP A 82 35.71 3.78 -4.89
N ASP A 83 35.11 3.93 -6.07
CA ASP A 83 35.43 5.01 -7.02
C ASP A 83 35.20 6.40 -6.42
N VAL A 84 34.05 6.60 -5.76
CA VAL A 84 33.71 7.87 -5.11
C VAL A 84 34.68 8.20 -3.99
N LEU A 85 35.04 7.22 -3.15
CA LEU A 85 36.01 7.41 -2.06
C LEU A 85 37.39 7.78 -2.62
N SER A 86 37.85 7.07 -3.66
CA SER A 86 39.13 7.38 -4.32
C SER A 86 39.15 8.79 -4.90
N ALA A 87 38.08 9.20 -5.58
CA ALA A 87 37.96 10.55 -6.13
C ALA A 87 37.93 11.63 -5.04
N ALA A 88 37.24 11.37 -3.93
CA ALA A 88 37.17 12.29 -2.79
C ALA A 88 38.55 12.46 -2.12
N GLU A 89 39.30 11.38 -1.94
CA GLU A 89 40.67 11.43 -1.40
C GLU A 89 41.61 12.22 -2.32
N ALA A 90 41.56 11.98 -3.63
CA ALA A 90 42.36 12.72 -4.60
C ALA A 90 42.03 14.23 -4.60
N ALA A 91 40.75 14.57 -4.51
CA ALA A 91 40.30 15.95 -4.40
C ALA A 91 40.77 16.60 -3.08
N GLY A 92 40.75 15.86 -1.97
CA GLY A 92 41.27 16.31 -0.67
C GLY A 92 42.76 16.66 -0.76
N GLN A 93 43.57 15.72 -1.27
CA GLN A 93 45.02 15.93 -1.44
C GLN A 93 45.33 17.13 -2.35
N ALA A 94 44.59 17.30 -3.45
CA ALA A 94 44.76 18.43 -4.34
C ALA A 94 44.46 19.77 -3.66
N ARG A 95 43.44 19.81 -2.77
CA ARG A 95 43.12 21.00 -1.97
C ARG A 95 44.21 21.33 -0.96
N ASP A 96 44.75 20.32 -0.28
CA ASP A 96 45.80 20.52 0.72
C ASP A 96 47.09 21.03 0.06
N ILE A 97 47.50 20.44 -1.07
CA ILE A 97 48.65 20.92 -1.86
C ILE A 97 48.45 22.37 -2.31
N ALA A 98 47.23 22.75 -2.73
CA ALA A 98 46.93 24.11 -3.14
C ALA A 98 47.01 25.10 -1.97
N ALA A 99 46.57 24.70 -0.76
CA ALA A 99 46.63 25.53 0.44
C ALA A 99 48.06 25.72 0.98
N GLU A 100 48.95 24.75 0.78
CA GLU A 100 50.37 24.85 1.15
C GLU A 100 51.20 25.69 0.15
N ALA A 101 50.67 25.97 -1.04
CA ALA A 101 51.34 26.74 -2.09
C ALA A 101 51.05 28.25 -2.04
N GLU A 102 50.14 28.70 -1.15
CA GLU A 102 49.85 30.12 -0.85
C GLU A 102 50.67 30.66 0.32
#